data_AF-A0A972BRS9-F1
#
_entry.id   AF-A0A972BRS9-F1
#
_cell.length_a   1.000
_cell.length_b   1.000
_cell.length_c   1.000
_cell.angle_alpha   90.00
_cell.angle_beta   90.00
_cell.angle_gamma   90.00
#
_symmetry.space_group_name_H-M   'P 1'
#
loop_
_entity.id
_entity.type
_entity.pdbx_description
1 polymer ?
#
loop_
_entity_poly.entity_id
_entity_poly.type
_entity_poly.pdbx_seq_one_letter_code
_entity_poly.pdbx_strand_id
1 'polypeptide(L)'
;MDNKGFRIDYRSDGVFLTVFPPIKPQKKLGLSDVLSYIERKAIHNYDLTAINEAVNKSDGFEYKIAESQEEKKFDAEIVVKVTADKMKALLSLLPPEGGKEATYQEMIDALLQEKIIFGINHDVIENLAGNPVYNKEFVVAEGMAPVNGEDGKIQYHFNLVKDRTPKLLEDGRVDFHQLNLIENVRAGDILATAILPTPGTPGKNVYGEDVPPKPGKPAVLPKGKNVLISEDGLQLIANVDGQVVIEDQKINVYPFYEVSGNVDNSTGDINFVGNVIIKGNVLTGFSVEAGGWIEVYGVVEGATLKAKGDIILHRGMQGLMKGTLIANGNIVAKYIENSNLIAGKDIKCDVIMHSTVQCGGKLELSGRKGLIVGGAARALKEIKAKTVGSPMSTVTELEVGIDPNLRKRYKQLKKEIAAIEDDIKKADQAIEMFKKLESLNRLNNGKRIMMMKALKTKIFLSNKLKDLKKEFEEVGDIAEEEVRGKIKVYNITYPGTRIIIGSSMLYVKDNIMHATFYKDGADIKIGVYED
;
A
#
# COMPACT_ATOMS: atom_id res chain seq x y z
N MET A 1 69.38 -14.86 -29.34
CA MET A 1 69.83 -16.11 -30.00
C MET A 1 68.60 -16.74 -30.60
N ASP A 2 68.54 -16.82 -31.92
CA ASP A 2 67.46 -17.50 -32.62
C ASP A 2 67.32 -18.94 -32.09
N ASN A 3 66.13 -19.28 -31.62
CA ASN A 3 65.82 -20.54 -30.95
C ASN A 3 65.73 -21.72 -31.96
N LYS A 4 66.36 -21.58 -33.14
CA LYS A 4 66.16 -22.41 -34.33
C LYS A 4 67.11 -23.62 -34.40
N GLY A 5 68.20 -23.64 -33.62
CA GLY A 5 69.13 -24.78 -33.54
C GLY A 5 70.08 -24.95 -34.73
N PHE A 6 69.98 -24.10 -35.74
CA PHE A 6 70.88 -24.03 -36.89
C PHE A 6 71.06 -22.57 -37.35
N ARG A 7 72.12 -22.29 -38.11
CA ARG A 7 72.44 -20.98 -38.73
C ARG A 7 72.77 -21.19 -40.20
N ILE A 8 72.32 -20.27 -41.05
CA ILE A 8 72.71 -20.21 -42.46
C ILE A 8 73.50 -18.93 -42.70
N ASP A 9 74.68 -19.05 -43.29
CA ASP A 9 75.58 -17.95 -43.61
C ASP A 9 75.70 -17.82 -45.15
N TYR A 10 75.40 -16.64 -45.69
CA TYR A 10 75.51 -16.32 -47.11
C TYR A 10 76.85 -15.62 -47.35
N ARG A 11 77.75 -16.24 -48.12
CA ARG A 11 79.09 -15.71 -48.42
C ARG A 11 79.30 -15.66 -49.94
N SER A 12 80.29 -14.87 -50.37
CA SER A 12 80.61 -14.69 -51.79
C SER A 12 80.95 -16.00 -52.53
N ASP A 13 81.35 -17.04 -51.80
CA ASP A 13 81.78 -18.35 -52.29
C ASP A 13 80.77 -19.49 -52.02
N GLY A 14 79.61 -19.19 -51.41
CA GLY A 14 78.57 -20.19 -51.17
C GLY A 14 77.59 -19.84 -50.04
N VAL A 15 76.53 -20.63 -49.93
CA VAL A 15 75.63 -20.63 -48.77
C VAL A 15 75.99 -21.81 -47.87
N PHE A 16 76.21 -21.53 -46.59
CA PHE A 16 76.68 -22.51 -45.61
C PHE A 16 75.63 -22.76 -44.54
N LEU A 17 75.39 -24.01 -44.19
CA LEU A 17 74.52 -24.44 -43.09
C LEU A 17 75.36 -24.93 -41.92
N THR A 18 75.07 -24.43 -40.73
CA THR A 18 75.67 -24.87 -39.48
C THR A 18 74.56 -25.39 -38.57
N VAL A 19 74.59 -26.66 -38.18
CA VAL A 19 73.61 -27.25 -37.25
C VAL A 19 74.29 -27.46 -35.90
N PHE A 20 73.75 -26.84 -34.85
CA PHE A 20 74.36 -26.89 -33.52
C PHE A 20 73.86 -28.09 -32.70
N PRO A 21 74.69 -28.65 -31.82
CA PRO A 21 74.26 -29.71 -30.92
C PRO A 21 73.18 -29.18 -29.94
N PRO A 22 72.18 -30.01 -29.59
CA PRO A 22 71.06 -29.58 -28.74
C PRO A 22 71.53 -29.25 -27.31
N ILE A 23 71.17 -28.07 -26.81
CA ILE A 23 71.62 -27.53 -25.51
C ILE A 23 70.76 -28.05 -24.34
N LYS A 24 69.56 -28.61 -24.60
CA LYS A 24 68.61 -29.19 -23.62
C LYS A 24 67.92 -30.42 -24.22
N PRO A 25 67.22 -31.28 -23.44
CA PRO A 25 66.42 -32.39 -23.98
C PRO A 25 65.14 -31.88 -24.66
N GLN A 26 65.30 -31.06 -25.70
CA GLN A 26 64.25 -30.69 -26.63
C GLN A 26 64.40 -31.53 -27.91
N LYS A 27 63.30 -31.58 -28.68
CA LYS A 27 63.14 -32.34 -29.93
C LYS A 27 64.38 -32.18 -30.84
N LYS A 28 64.96 -33.30 -31.30
CA LYS A 28 66.05 -33.30 -32.27
C LYS A 28 65.59 -32.58 -33.54
N LEU A 29 66.37 -31.62 -34.03
CA LEU A 29 66.08 -30.85 -35.24
C LEU A 29 65.86 -31.81 -36.42
N GLY A 30 64.69 -31.75 -37.06
CA GLY A 30 64.36 -32.62 -38.18
C GLY A 30 64.93 -32.10 -39.49
N LEU A 31 65.29 -33.00 -40.40
CA LEU A 31 65.70 -32.63 -41.76
C LEU A 31 64.60 -31.83 -42.49
N SER A 32 63.34 -32.15 -42.21
CA SER A 32 62.17 -31.41 -42.72
C SER A 32 62.14 -29.94 -42.27
N ASP A 33 62.53 -29.64 -41.03
CA ASP A 33 62.50 -28.27 -40.49
C ASP A 33 63.54 -27.39 -41.21
N VAL A 34 64.72 -27.95 -41.50
CA VAL A 34 65.79 -27.27 -42.24
C VAL A 34 65.41 -27.09 -43.71
N LEU A 35 64.85 -28.13 -44.36
CA LEU A 35 64.38 -28.01 -45.74
C LEU A 35 63.27 -26.97 -45.89
N SER A 36 62.27 -26.96 -44.99
CA SER A 36 61.21 -25.94 -45.01
C SER A 36 61.76 -24.52 -44.84
N TYR A 37 62.83 -24.33 -44.07
CA TYR A 37 63.50 -23.03 -43.95
C TYR A 37 64.26 -22.64 -45.22
N ILE A 38 64.97 -23.59 -45.84
CA ILE A 38 65.70 -23.40 -47.10
C ILE A 38 64.73 -23.03 -48.24
N GLU A 39 63.59 -23.73 -48.32
CA GLU A 39 62.51 -23.43 -49.27
C GLU A 39 61.90 -22.04 -49.01
N ARG A 40 61.60 -21.70 -47.74
CA ARG A 40 61.05 -20.38 -47.37
C ARG A 40 62.01 -19.25 -47.74
N LYS A 41 63.31 -19.43 -47.51
CA LYS A 41 64.38 -18.48 -47.88
C LYS A 41 64.71 -18.49 -49.37
N ALA A 42 64.02 -19.30 -50.17
CA ALA A 42 64.19 -19.42 -51.62
C ALA A 42 65.65 -19.71 -52.05
N ILE A 43 66.34 -20.54 -51.27
CA ILE A 43 67.68 -21.01 -51.62
C ILE A 43 67.51 -22.06 -52.73
N HIS A 44 68.08 -21.80 -53.90
CA HIS A 44 67.97 -22.68 -55.06
C HIS A 44 69.22 -23.56 -55.22
N ASN A 45 69.08 -24.70 -55.91
CA ASN A 45 70.17 -25.62 -56.26
C ASN A 45 71.03 -26.07 -55.06
N TYR A 46 70.36 -26.44 -53.95
CA TYR A 46 71.03 -26.88 -52.74
C TYR A 46 71.40 -28.37 -52.75
N ASP A 47 72.49 -28.73 -52.06
CA ASP A 47 72.98 -30.10 -51.89
C ASP A 47 72.29 -30.80 -50.72
N LEU A 48 71.33 -31.68 -51.06
CA LEU A 48 70.59 -32.51 -50.12
C LEU A 48 71.50 -33.44 -49.28
N THR A 49 72.62 -33.89 -49.83
CA THR A 49 73.55 -34.77 -49.12
C THR A 49 74.29 -34.02 -48.03
N ALA A 50 74.79 -32.82 -48.34
CA ALA A 50 75.44 -31.92 -47.38
C ALA A 50 74.48 -31.47 -46.26
N ILE A 51 73.22 -31.16 -46.59
CA ILE A 51 72.20 -30.78 -45.58
C ILE A 51 71.91 -31.97 -44.64
N ASN A 52 71.72 -33.17 -45.19
CA ASN A 52 71.44 -34.36 -44.39
C ASN A 52 72.64 -34.72 -43.49
N GLU A 53 73.86 -34.56 -43.98
CA GLU A 53 75.07 -34.77 -43.20
C GLU A 53 75.19 -33.77 -42.03
N ALA A 54 74.95 -32.49 -42.30
CA ALA A 54 74.95 -31.43 -41.28
C ALA A 54 73.90 -31.68 -40.18
N VAL A 55 72.67 -32.06 -40.56
CA VAL A 55 71.59 -32.36 -39.59
C VAL A 55 71.90 -33.62 -38.78
N ASN A 56 72.44 -34.67 -39.41
CA ASN A 56 72.75 -35.92 -38.70
C ASN A 56 73.91 -35.76 -37.72
N LYS A 57 74.97 -35.06 -38.10
CA LYS A 57 76.15 -34.85 -37.25
C LYS A 57 75.89 -33.81 -36.16
N SER A 58 75.14 -32.74 -36.44
CA SER A 58 74.83 -31.66 -35.49
C SER A 58 76.06 -31.21 -34.69
N ASP A 59 77.21 -31.11 -35.37
CA ASP A 59 78.53 -30.94 -34.79
C ASP A 59 78.96 -29.46 -34.69
N GLY A 60 78.13 -28.55 -35.20
CA GLY A 60 78.41 -27.12 -35.26
C GLY A 60 79.42 -26.73 -36.35
N PHE A 61 79.77 -27.64 -37.28
CA PHE A 61 80.60 -27.32 -38.43
C PHE A 61 79.78 -26.73 -39.59
N GLU A 62 80.43 -25.94 -40.43
CA GLU A 62 79.84 -25.29 -41.59
C GLU A 62 79.87 -26.23 -42.80
N TYR A 63 78.71 -26.55 -43.36
CA TYR A 63 78.57 -27.35 -44.57
C TYR A 63 78.14 -26.44 -45.71
N LYS A 64 78.88 -26.41 -46.83
CA LYS A 64 78.44 -25.68 -48.03
C LYS A 64 77.23 -26.41 -48.61
N ILE A 65 76.07 -25.76 -48.58
CA ILE A 65 74.81 -26.34 -49.04
C ILE A 65 74.35 -25.80 -50.38
N ALA A 66 74.85 -24.66 -50.86
CA ALA A 66 74.56 -24.15 -52.20
C ALA A 66 75.65 -23.18 -52.70
N GLU A 67 75.62 -22.84 -53.98
CA GLU A 67 76.42 -21.73 -54.53
C GLU A 67 75.96 -20.36 -53.99
N SER A 68 76.77 -19.32 -54.17
CA SER A 68 76.52 -17.97 -53.64
C SER A 68 75.20 -17.39 -54.15
N GLN A 69 74.36 -16.92 -53.23
CA GLN A 69 73.04 -16.33 -53.51
C GLN A 69 72.79 -15.21 -52.50
N GLU A 70 71.92 -14.26 -52.86
CA GLU A 70 71.50 -13.22 -51.94
C GLU A 70 70.49 -13.76 -50.93
N GLU A 71 70.65 -13.37 -49.66
CA GLU A 71 69.67 -13.72 -48.63
C GLU A 71 68.34 -13.03 -48.92
N LYS A 72 67.26 -13.81 -49.02
CA LYS A 72 65.91 -13.27 -49.00
C LYS A 72 65.57 -12.77 -47.59
N LYS A 73 65.50 -11.45 -47.46
CA LYS A 73 65.12 -10.76 -46.22
C LYS A 73 63.61 -10.71 -46.08
N PHE A 74 63.12 -10.91 -44.86
CA PHE A 74 61.72 -10.71 -44.50
C PHE A 74 61.63 -9.60 -43.48
N ASP A 75 60.81 -8.60 -43.76
CA ASP A 75 60.47 -7.54 -42.82
C ASP A 75 59.60 -8.10 -41.69
N ALA A 76 59.45 -7.34 -40.60
CA ALA A 76 58.60 -7.71 -39.49
C ALA A 76 57.15 -7.83 -39.97
N GLU A 77 56.49 -8.94 -39.64
CA GLU A 77 55.10 -9.18 -40.04
C GLU A 77 54.17 -8.73 -38.91
N ILE A 78 53.16 -7.92 -39.27
CA ILE A 78 52.16 -7.39 -38.36
C ILE A 78 50.91 -8.25 -38.51
N VAL A 79 50.57 -9.00 -37.46
CA VAL A 79 49.37 -9.83 -37.45
C VAL A 79 48.34 -9.19 -36.52
N VAL A 80 47.23 -8.77 -37.11
CA VAL A 80 46.08 -8.22 -36.39
C VAL A 80 44.99 -9.29 -36.31
N LYS A 81 44.43 -9.48 -35.11
CA LYS A 81 43.27 -10.35 -34.87
C LYS A 81 42.21 -9.58 -34.12
N VAL A 82 40.97 -9.71 -34.55
CA VAL A 82 39.83 -9.16 -33.82
C VAL A 82 39.13 -10.27 -33.04
N THR A 83 38.74 -9.99 -31.81
CA THR A 83 38.00 -10.93 -30.97
C THR A 83 36.64 -11.26 -31.59
N ALA A 84 36.08 -12.44 -31.28
CA ALA A 84 34.82 -12.90 -31.89
C ALA A 84 33.62 -11.96 -31.62
N ASP A 85 33.64 -11.24 -30.49
CA ASP A 85 32.65 -10.23 -30.12
C ASP A 85 32.90 -8.86 -30.80
N LYS A 86 33.97 -8.74 -31.59
CA LYS A 86 34.43 -7.50 -32.25
C LYS A 86 34.76 -6.35 -31.29
N MET A 87 34.91 -6.63 -29.99
CA MET A 87 35.13 -5.59 -28.98
C MET A 87 36.61 -5.24 -28.77
N LYS A 88 37.54 -6.09 -29.21
CA LYS A 88 38.98 -5.84 -29.05
C LYS A 88 39.73 -6.19 -30.32
N ALA A 89 40.71 -5.36 -30.67
CA ALA A 89 41.73 -5.68 -31.66
C ALA A 89 43.05 -6.02 -30.96
N LEU A 90 43.58 -7.18 -31.29
CA LEU A 90 44.86 -7.69 -30.82
C LEU A 90 45.89 -7.56 -31.93
N LEU A 91 47.02 -6.94 -31.64
CA LEU A 91 48.16 -6.86 -32.55
C LEU A 91 49.30 -7.70 -32.01
N SER A 92 49.93 -8.46 -32.89
CA SER A 92 51.13 -9.23 -32.60
C SER A 92 52.17 -9.01 -33.69
N LEU A 93 53.42 -8.80 -33.27
CA LEU A 93 54.55 -8.62 -34.17
C LEU A 93 55.33 -9.93 -34.27
N LEU A 94 55.59 -10.38 -35.50
CA LEU A 94 56.54 -11.44 -35.77
C LEU A 94 57.91 -10.80 -36.08
N PRO A 95 59.01 -11.38 -35.59
CA PRO A 95 60.34 -10.79 -35.72
C PRO A 95 60.80 -10.74 -37.19
N PRO A 96 61.50 -9.68 -37.63
CA PRO A 96 62.08 -9.62 -38.96
C PRO A 96 63.20 -10.66 -39.12
N GLU A 97 63.32 -11.24 -40.31
CA GLU A 97 64.41 -12.15 -40.67
C GLU A 97 65.34 -11.47 -41.69
N GLY A 98 66.19 -10.56 -41.18
CA GLY A 98 67.15 -9.78 -41.97
C GLY A 98 66.58 -8.53 -42.65
N GLY A 99 65.26 -8.30 -42.53
CA GLY A 99 64.54 -7.12 -43.02
C GLY A 99 64.41 -5.99 -41.98
N LYS A 100 63.47 -5.07 -42.23
CA LYS A 100 63.18 -3.90 -41.38
C LYS A 100 62.21 -4.23 -40.25
N GLU A 101 62.31 -3.47 -39.16
CA GLU A 101 61.33 -3.49 -38.07
C GLU A 101 60.02 -2.80 -38.49
N ALA A 102 58.91 -3.23 -37.90
CA ALA A 102 57.60 -2.65 -38.14
C ALA A 102 57.54 -1.23 -37.56
N THR A 103 57.13 -0.27 -38.38
CA THR A 103 56.98 1.13 -37.98
C THR A 103 55.58 1.42 -37.43
N TYR A 104 55.45 2.51 -36.67
CA TYR A 104 54.14 3.00 -36.19
C TYR A 104 53.14 3.16 -37.34
N GLN A 105 53.57 3.72 -38.46
CA GLN A 105 52.69 3.95 -39.61
C GLN A 105 52.23 2.63 -40.24
N GLU A 106 53.12 1.64 -40.38
CA GLU A 106 52.76 0.31 -40.89
C GLU A 106 51.80 -0.43 -39.95
N MET A 107 51.91 -0.24 -38.62
CA MET A 107 50.96 -0.80 -37.65
C MET A 107 49.58 -0.14 -37.75
N ILE A 108 49.53 1.18 -37.93
CA ILE A 108 48.27 1.92 -38.16
C ILE A 108 47.64 1.51 -39.50
N ASP A 109 48.44 1.41 -40.56
CA ASP A 109 47.97 0.99 -41.87
C ASP A 109 47.44 -0.45 -41.84
N ALA A 110 48.08 -1.36 -41.09
CA ALA A 110 47.59 -2.73 -40.87
C ALA A 110 46.25 -2.75 -40.12
N LEU A 111 46.07 -1.90 -39.11
CA LEU A 111 44.78 -1.75 -38.41
C LEU A 111 43.69 -1.19 -39.35
N LEU A 112 44.04 -0.21 -40.20
CA LEU A 112 43.12 0.36 -41.19
C LEU A 112 42.77 -0.63 -42.31
N GLN A 113 43.70 -1.47 -42.75
CA GLN A 113 43.45 -2.56 -43.71
C GLN A 113 42.43 -3.56 -43.15
N GLU A 114 42.53 -3.87 -41.86
CA GLU A 114 41.54 -4.65 -41.11
C GLU A 114 40.29 -3.84 -40.73
N LYS A 115 40.16 -2.58 -41.19
CA LYS A 115 39.02 -1.67 -40.96
C LYS A 115 38.77 -1.29 -39.50
N ILE A 116 39.77 -1.42 -38.63
CA ILE A 116 39.70 -0.96 -37.24
C ILE A 116 39.82 0.56 -37.23
N ILE A 117 38.76 1.24 -36.79
CA ILE A 117 38.65 2.71 -36.86
C ILE A 117 38.26 3.36 -35.53
N PHE A 118 37.88 2.58 -34.53
CA PHE A 118 37.37 3.08 -33.26
C PHE A 118 38.13 2.49 -32.07
N GLY A 119 38.40 3.34 -31.06
CA GLY A 119 39.00 2.91 -29.80
C GLY A 119 40.47 2.52 -29.87
N ILE A 120 41.20 3.01 -30.89
CA ILE A 120 42.63 2.73 -31.09
C ILE A 120 43.43 3.38 -29.95
N ASN A 121 44.27 2.56 -29.31
CA ASN A 121 45.19 3.02 -28.26
C ASN A 121 46.55 3.34 -28.89
N HIS A 122 46.74 4.61 -29.23
CA HIS A 122 47.96 5.11 -29.86
C HIS A 122 49.20 4.90 -28.98
N ASP A 123 49.08 5.04 -27.66
CA ASP A 123 50.21 4.88 -26.73
C ASP A 123 50.80 3.47 -26.77
N VAL A 124 49.94 2.45 -26.90
CA VAL A 124 50.39 1.04 -27.01
C VAL A 124 51.12 0.81 -28.32
N ILE A 125 50.65 1.40 -29.42
CA ILE A 125 51.25 1.26 -30.75
C ILE A 125 52.58 1.99 -30.81
N GLU A 126 52.68 3.21 -30.26
CA GLU A 126 53.93 3.96 -30.16
C GLU A 126 54.98 3.18 -29.35
N ASN A 127 54.57 2.56 -28.24
CA ASN A 127 55.48 1.76 -27.43
C ASN A 127 55.95 0.50 -28.19
N LEU A 128 55.07 -0.17 -28.95
CA LEU A 128 55.44 -1.32 -29.77
C LEU A 128 56.36 -0.95 -30.94
N ALA A 129 56.23 0.25 -31.50
CA ALA A 129 57.11 0.76 -32.54
C ALA A 129 58.50 1.18 -32.00
N GLY A 130 58.57 1.70 -30.78
CA GLY A 130 59.83 2.09 -30.14
C GLY A 130 60.57 0.97 -29.41
N ASN A 131 59.84 -0.01 -28.87
CA ASN A 131 60.35 -1.17 -28.13
C ASN A 131 59.60 -2.43 -28.56
N PRO A 132 59.93 -3.03 -29.72
CA PRO A 132 59.16 -4.14 -30.27
C PRO A 132 59.23 -5.38 -29.38
N VAL A 133 58.06 -5.86 -28.97
CA VAL A 133 57.90 -7.12 -28.23
C VAL A 133 57.26 -8.15 -29.16
N TYR A 134 58.06 -9.10 -29.63
CA TYR A 134 57.64 -10.10 -30.60
C TYR A 134 56.90 -11.28 -29.97
N ASN A 135 56.07 -11.96 -30.78
CA ASN A 135 55.33 -13.18 -30.44
C ASN A 135 54.38 -13.04 -29.23
N LYS A 136 53.88 -11.83 -28.98
CA LYS A 136 52.91 -11.55 -27.92
C LYS A 136 51.76 -10.71 -28.49
N GLU A 137 50.55 -10.99 -28.03
CA GLU A 137 49.34 -10.26 -28.41
C GLU A 137 49.13 -9.07 -27.47
N PHE A 138 48.90 -7.89 -28.04
CA PHE A 138 48.62 -6.64 -27.33
C PHE A 138 47.27 -6.10 -27.76
N VAL A 139 46.45 -5.66 -26.80
CA VAL A 139 45.19 -4.97 -27.11
C VAL A 139 45.53 -3.56 -27.60
N VAL A 140 45.31 -3.31 -28.89
CA VAL A 140 45.61 -2.03 -29.54
C VAL A 140 44.37 -1.24 -29.93
N ALA A 141 43.18 -1.85 -29.86
CA ALA A 141 41.93 -1.11 -29.89
C ALA A 141 40.87 -1.77 -29.00
N GLU A 142 40.06 -0.96 -28.33
CA GLU A 142 38.92 -1.40 -27.52
C GLU A 142 37.63 -0.66 -27.90
N GLY A 143 36.59 -1.41 -28.18
CA GLY A 143 35.24 -0.88 -28.36
C GLY A 143 34.64 -0.35 -27.05
N MET A 144 33.63 0.51 -27.18
CA MET A 144 32.81 0.97 -26.07
C MET A 144 31.63 0.03 -25.87
N ALA A 145 31.55 -0.67 -24.73
CA ALA A 145 30.46 -1.60 -24.46
C ALA A 145 29.09 -0.87 -24.34
N PRO A 146 27.98 -1.47 -24.82
CA PRO A 146 26.66 -0.89 -24.64
C PRO A 146 26.25 -0.91 -23.17
N VAL A 147 25.44 0.07 -22.75
CA VAL A 147 24.81 0.09 -21.42
C VAL A 147 23.39 -0.43 -21.56
N ASN A 148 23.07 -1.53 -20.87
CA ASN A 148 21.72 -2.08 -20.88
C ASN A 148 20.72 -1.15 -20.20
N GLY A 149 19.48 -1.21 -20.64
CA GLY A 149 18.37 -0.54 -19.98
C GLY A 149 18.06 -1.13 -18.62
N GLU A 150 17.49 -0.33 -17.74
CA GLU A 150 16.95 -0.77 -16.46
C GLU A 150 15.53 -1.32 -16.66
N ASP A 151 15.25 -2.47 -16.05
CA ASP A 151 13.91 -3.05 -16.02
C ASP A 151 12.94 -2.14 -15.27
N GLY A 152 11.68 -2.13 -15.73
CA GLY A 152 10.61 -1.43 -15.05
C GLY A 152 10.38 -1.99 -13.65
N LYS A 153 9.95 -1.12 -12.72
CA LYS A 153 9.73 -1.47 -11.31
C LYS A 153 8.31 -1.11 -10.90
N ILE A 154 7.76 -1.81 -9.91
CA ILE A 154 6.46 -1.48 -9.33
C ILE A 154 6.69 -0.69 -8.05
N GLN A 155 6.15 0.51 -7.99
CA GLN A 155 6.06 1.31 -6.77
C GLN A 155 4.69 1.06 -6.12
N TYR A 156 4.68 0.60 -4.88
CA TYR A 156 3.47 0.41 -4.09
C TYR A 156 3.14 1.67 -3.29
N HIS A 157 1.87 2.05 -3.24
CA HIS A 157 1.37 3.23 -2.51
C HIS A 157 0.67 2.86 -1.19
N PHE A 158 0.92 1.66 -0.68
CA PHE A 158 0.42 1.18 0.62
C PHE A 158 1.53 0.43 1.36
N ASN A 159 1.36 0.25 2.68
CA ASN A 159 2.37 -0.41 3.50
C ASN A 159 2.39 -1.92 3.25
N LEU A 160 3.54 -2.43 2.82
CA LEU A 160 3.78 -3.87 2.63
C LEU A 160 4.02 -4.60 3.97
N VAL A 161 4.52 -3.87 4.97
CA VAL A 161 4.87 -4.41 6.29
C VAL A 161 3.80 -3.98 7.28
N LYS A 162 3.05 -4.96 7.82
CA LYS A 162 2.09 -4.71 8.90
C LYS A 162 2.85 -4.66 10.22
N ASP A 163 3.11 -3.46 10.72
CA ASP A 163 3.69 -3.30 12.05
C ASP A 163 2.63 -3.66 13.10
N ARG A 164 2.88 -4.75 13.83
CA ARG A 164 1.99 -5.23 14.91
C ARG A 164 2.40 -4.67 16.27
N THR A 165 3.33 -3.71 16.31
CA THR A 165 3.77 -3.14 17.57
C THR A 165 2.67 -2.24 18.15
N PRO A 166 2.13 -2.57 19.35
CA PRO A 166 1.19 -1.70 20.02
C PRO A 166 1.86 -0.37 20.38
N LYS A 167 1.11 0.74 20.28
CA LYS A 167 1.66 2.07 20.51
C LYS A 167 2.00 2.27 21.99
N LEU A 168 3.16 2.82 22.28
CA LEU A 168 3.47 3.38 23.60
C LEU A 168 2.81 4.75 23.75
N LEU A 169 2.02 4.91 24.79
CA LEU A 169 1.43 6.18 25.22
C LEU A 169 2.50 7.07 25.86
N GLU A 170 2.23 8.38 25.93
CA GLU A 170 3.14 9.37 26.55
C GLU A 170 3.45 9.07 28.03
N ASP A 171 2.62 8.27 28.69
CA ASP A 171 2.77 7.84 30.09
C ASP A 171 3.55 6.52 30.25
N GLY A 172 4.05 5.94 29.16
CA GLY A 172 4.79 4.68 29.14
C GLY A 172 3.92 3.41 29.16
N ARG A 173 2.59 3.53 29.12
CA ARG A 173 1.69 2.36 28.96
C ARG A 173 1.54 1.98 27.49
N VAL A 174 1.23 0.72 27.25
CA VAL A 174 1.07 0.17 25.90
C VAL A 174 -0.41 0.13 25.55
N ASP A 175 -0.80 0.77 24.45
CA ASP A 175 -2.17 0.78 23.92
C ASP A 175 -2.37 -0.38 22.94
N PHE A 176 -3.14 -1.37 23.37
CA PHE A 176 -3.52 -2.55 22.57
C PHE A 176 -4.76 -2.32 21.70
N HIS A 177 -5.38 -1.13 21.73
CA HIS A 177 -6.53 -0.81 20.89
C HIS A 177 -6.12 -0.44 19.47
N GLN A 178 -4.99 0.24 19.27
CA GLN A 178 -4.57 0.71 17.94
C GLN A 178 -3.44 -0.14 17.36
N LEU A 179 -3.80 -1.26 16.73
CA LEU A 179 -2.82 -2.17 16.10
C LEU A 179 -2.63 -1.92 14.59
N ASN A 180 -3.33 -0.95 13.98
CA ASN A 180 -3.21 -0.57 12.54
C ASN A 180 -3.09 -1.76 11.57
N LEU A 181 -3.83 -2.86 11.82
CA LEU A 181 -3.70 -4.11 11.08
C LEU A 181 -4.31 -4.06 9.66
N ILE A 182 -5.07 -3.00 9.37
CA ILE A 182 -5.95 -2.88 8.22
C ILE A 182 -5.56 -1.65 7.39
N GLU A 183 -4.97 -1.91 6.22
CA GLU A 183 -4.73 -0.89 5.20
C GLU A 183 -6.02 -0.65 4.41
N ASN A 184 -6.74 0.40 4.79
CA ASN A 184 -8.00 0.81 4.17
C ASN A 184 -7.74 1.64 2.91
N VAL A 185 -8.41 1.30 1.81
CA VAL A 185 -8.39 2.04 0.54
C VAL A 185 -9.82 2.36 0.09
N ARG A 186 -9.98 3.45 -0.63
CA ARG A 186 -11.24 3.86 -1.26
C ARG A 186 -11.21 3.57 -2.75
N ALA A 187 -12.40 3.40 -3.33
CA ALA A 187 -12.55 3.32 -4.78
C ALA A 187 -11.94 4.58 -5.43
N GLY A 188 -11.07 4.36 -6.42
CA GLY A 188 -10.30 5.42 -7.08
C GLY A 188 -8.89 5.65 -6.53
N ASP A 189 -8.53 5.07 -5.38
CA ASP A 189 -7.17 5.21 -4.84
C ASP A 189 -6.15 4.45 -5.69
N ILE A 190 -4.98 5.06 -5.90
CA ILE A 190 -3.86 4.44 -6.61
C ILE A 190 -3.16 3.48 -5.64
N LEU A 191 -3.11 2.20 -6.02
CA LEU A 191 -2.49 1.12 -5.23
C LEU A 191 -1.03 0.89 -5.61
N ALA A 192 -0.74 0.97 -6.91
CA ALA A 192 0.61 0.77 -7.44
C ALA A 192 0.83 1.53 -8.75
N THR A 193 2.08 1.88 -9.03
CA THR A 193 2.51 2.53 -10.27
C THR A 193 3.66 1.75 -10.89
N ALA A 194 3.58 1.48 -12.19
CA ALA A 194 4.65 0.91 -12.98
C ALA A 194 5.61 2.02 -13.42
N ILE A 195 6.86 1.91 -12.99
CA ILE A 195 7.98 2.71 -13.47
C ILE A 195 8.43 2.11 -14.80
N LEU A 196 8.45 2.93 -15.85
CA LEU A 196 8.80 2.51 -17.21
C LEU A 196 10.26 2.03 -17.30
N PRO A 197 10.54 1.02 -18.15
CA PRO A 197 11.91 0.59 -18.42
C PRO A 197 12.67 1.64 -19.24
N THR A 198 14.00 1.59 -19.21
CA THR A 198 14.85 2.45 -20.04
C THR A 198 15.38 1.69 -21.28
N PRO A 199 15.61 2.36 -22.43
CA PRO A 199 15.99 1.70 -23.68
C PRO A 199 17.47 1.26 -23.75
N GLY A 200 18.30 1.61 -22.75
CA GLY A 200 19.76 1.42 -22.79
C GLY A 200 20.45 2.39 -23.77
N THR A 201 21.78 2.43 -23.74
CA THR A 201 22.58 3.25 -24.66
C THR A 201 23.46 2.37 -25.56
N PRO A 202 23.47 2.60 -26.89
CA PRO A 202 24.33 1.87 -27.81
C PRO A 202 25.81 2.03 -27.49
N GLY A 203 26.55 0.93 -27.62
CA GLY A 203 28.01 0.90 -27.62
C GLY A 203 28.55 1.03 -29.04
N LYS A 204 29.88 0.97 -29.19
CA LYS A 204 30.57 0.92 -30.48
C LYS A 204 31.67 -0.11 -30.47
N ASN A 205 31.72 -0.98 -31.48
CA ASN A 205 32.80 -1.95 -31.62
C ASN A 205 34.06 -1.32 -32.23
N VAL A 206 35.15 -2.08 -32.39
CA VAL A 206 36.42 -1.55 -32.93
C VAL A 206 36.34 -1.13 -34.41
N TYR A 207 35.31 -1.59 -35.13
CA TYR A 207 34.99 -1.18 -36.50
C TYR A 207 34.11 0.07 -36.57
N GLY A 208 33.74 0.66 -35.43
CA GLY A 208 32.84 1.80 -35.36
C GLY A 208 31.36 1.48 -35.64
N GLU A 209 30.99 0.19 -35.72
CA GLU A 209 29.61 -0.26 -35.83
C GLU A 209 28.91 -0.16 -34.46
N ASP A 210 27.65 0.26 -34.45
CA ASP A 210 26.88 0.35 -33.22
C ASP A 210 26.57 -1.05 -32.66
N VAL A 211 26.84 -1.24 -31.36
CA VAL A 211 26.49 -2.46 -30.63
C VAL A 211 25.17 -2.22 -29.90
N PRO A 212 24.08 -2.91 -30.23
CA PRO A 212 22.77 -2.64 -29.65
C PRO A 212 22.75 -3.00 -28.16
N PRO A 213 22.16 -2.15 -27.30
CA PRO A 213 21.93 -2.49 -25.90
C PRO A 213 20.76 -3.46 -25.76
N LYS A 214 20.67 -4.14 -24.61
CA LYS A 214 19.44 -4.83 -24.24
C LYS A 214 18.48 -3.82 -23.60
N PRO A 215 17.28 -3.58 -24.16
CA PRO A 215 16.30 -2.71 -23.53
C PRO A 215 15.79 -3.35 -22.23
N GLY A 216 15.46 -2.51 -21.25
CA GLY A 216 14.82 -2.96 -20.01
C GLY A 216 13.46 -3.59 -20.29
N LYS A 217 13.07 -4.59 -19.50
CA LYS A 217 11.78 -5.25 -19.61
C LYS A 217 10.69 -4.44 -18.89
N PRO A 218 9.48 -4.30 -19.46
CA PRO A 218 8.38 -3.62 -18.79
C PRO A 218 7.93 -4.39 -17.55
N ALA A 219 7.61 -3.67 -16.47
CA ALA A 219 6.98 -4.25 -15.29
C ALA A 219 5.53 -4.65 -15.61
N VAL A 220 5.12 -5.83 -15.17
CA VAL A 220 3.73 -6.29 -15.29
C VAL A 220 2.98 -5.89 -14.02
N LEU A 221 1.94 -5.08 -14.16
CA LEU A 221 1.11 -4.67 -13.03
C LEU A 221 0.41 -5.89 -12.40
N PRO A 222 0.54 -6.10 -11.08
CA PRO A 222 0.03 -7.27 -10.36
C PRO A 222 -1.48 -7.15 -10.09
N LYS A 223 -2.30 -7.20 -11.14
CA LYS A 223 -3.76 -7.05 -11.04
C LYS A 223 -4.41 -8.27 -10.37
N GLY A 224 -5.11 -8.02 -9.27
CA GLY A 224 -6.00 -8.98 -8.60
C GLY A 224 -7.49 -8.61 -8.74
N LYS A 225 -8.28 -9.03 -7.74
CA LYS A 225 -9.73 -8.80 -7.63
C LYS A 225 -10.04 -7.37 -7.17
N ASN A 226 -11.12 -6.80 -7.70
CA ASN A 226 -11.63 -5.46 -7.38
C ASN A 226 -10.60 -4.33 -7.59
N VAL A 227 -9.79 -4.49 -8.63
CA VAL A 227 -8.74 -3.55 -9.00
C VAL A 227 -8.79 -3.32 -10.51
N LEU A 228 -8.62 -2.07 -10.92
CA LEU A 228 -8.59 -1.61 -12.30
C LEU A 228 -7.16 -1.24 -12.71
N ILE A 229 -6.88 -1.32 -14.01
CA ILE A 229 -5.68 -0.74 -14.60
C ILE A 229 -6.12 0.57 -15.27
N SER A 230 -5.35 1.63 -15.08
CA SER A 230 -5.58 2.92 -15.73
C SER A 230 -5.50 2.81 -17.26
N GLU A 231 -6.08 3.78 -17.98
CA GLU A 231 -6.10 3.79 -19.44
C GLU A 231 -4.69 3.82 -20.06
N ASP A 232 -3.73 4.45 -19.39
CA ASP A 232 -2.32 4.51 -19.79
C ASP A 232 -1.55 3.20 -19.52
N GLY A 233 -2.15 2.24 -18.81
CA GLY A 233 -1.53 0.96 -18.44
C GLY A 233 -0.46 1.05 -17.36
N LEU A 234 -0.27 2.22 -16.72
CA LEU A 234 0.82 2.46 -15.77
C LEU A 234 0.40 2.42 -14.31
N GLN A 235 -0.90 2.50 -14.01
CA GLN A 235 -1.40 2.57 -12.64
C GLN A 235 -2.39 1.45 -12.35
N LEU A 236 -2.36 1.01 -11.10
CA LEU A 236 -3.27 0.05 -10.53
C LEU A 236 -4.18 0.77 -9.54
N ILE A 237 -5.49 0.77 -9.76
CA ILE A 237 -6.46 1.61 -9.04
C ILE A 237 -7.49 0.73 -8.33
N ALA A 238 -7.85 1.06 -7.09
CA ALA A 238 -8.90 0.37 -6.36
C ALA A 238 -10.27 0.58 -7.03
N ASN A 239 -11.03 -0.50 -7.27
CA ASN A 239 -12.37 -0.42 -7.84
C ASN A 239 -13.46 -0.22 -6.78
N VAL A 240 -13.19 -0.62 -5.54
CA VAL A 240 -14.15 -0.62 -4.42
C VAL A 240 -13.46 -0.16 -3.15
N ASP A 241 -14.24 0.31 -2.18
CA ASP A 241 -13.75 0.57 -0.83
C ASP A 241 -13.44 -0.75 -0.12
N GLY A 242 -12.30 -0.86 0.57
CA GLY A 242 -11.94 -2.09 1.25
C GLY A 242 -10.53 -2.15 1.82
N GLN A 243 -10.06 -3.37 2.09
CA GLN A 243 -8.71 -3.65 2.53
C GLN A 243 -7.85 -4.07 1.34
N VAL A 244 -6.66 -3.48 1.21
CA VAL A 244 -5.66 -3.95 0.24
C VAL A 244 -4.87 -5.13 0.80
N VAL A 245 -4.78 -6.21 0.01
CA VAL A 245 -4.06 -7.44 0.38
C VAL A 245 -3.29 -7.96 -0.84
N ILE A 246 -2.03 -8.34 -0.62
CA ILE A 246 -1.24 -9.05 -1.63
C ILE A 246 -1.40 -10.56 -1.40
N GLU A 247 -2.02 -11.24 -2.35
CA GLU A 247 -2.19 -12.70 -2.39
C GLU A 247 -1.77 -13.21 -3.77
N ASP A 248 -1.02 -14.30 -3.83
CA ASP A 248 -0.52 -14.90 -5.08
C ASP A 248 0.20 -13.88 -6.00
N GLN A 249 1.01 -12.99 -5.39
CA GLN A 249 1.71 -11.89 -6.07
C GLN A 249 0.78 -10.89 -6.79
N LYS A 250 -0.51 -10.88 -6.46
CA LYS A 250 -1.52 -9.96 -7.00
C LYS A 250 -2.05 -9.07 -5.89
N ILE A 251 -2.33 -7.81 -6.25
CA ILE A 251 -2.96 -6.85 -5.35
C ILE A 251 -4.47 -6.99 -5.49
N ASN A 252 -5.12 -7.36 -4.39
CA ASN A 252 -6.56 -7.51 -4.28
C ASN A 252 -7.12 -6.46 -3.33
N VAL A 253 -8.35 -6.01 -3.58
CA VAL A 253 -9.11 -5.19 -2.63
C VAL A 253 -10.33 -5.96 -2.18
N TYR A 254 -10.44 -6.22 -0.87
CA TYR A 254 -11.57 -6.93 -0.30
C TYR A 254 -12.52 -5.95 0.42
N PRO A 255 -13.82 -5.90 0.05
CA PRO A 255 -14.78 -4.97 0.64
C PRO A 255 -15.31 -5.41 2.02
N PHE A 256 -14.80 -6.52 2.54
CA PHE A 256 -15.11 -7.03 3.86
C PHE A 256 -13.83 -7.37 4.62
N TYR A 257 -13.87 -7.25 5.94
CA TYR A 257 -12.83 -7.69 6.85
C TYR A 257 -13.38 -8.79 7.74
N GLU A 258 -12.77 -9.98 7.68
CA GLU A 258 -13.16 -11.13 8.48
C GLU A 258 -12.20 -11.35 9.65
N VAL A 259 -12.75 -11.38 10.86
CA VAL A 259 -12.05 -11.80 12.08
C VAL A 259 -12.49 -13.22 12.40
N SER A 260 -11.58 -14.18 12.20
CA SER A 260 -11.85 -15.59 12.45
C SER A 260 -12.01 -15.93 13.95
N GLY A 261 -11.49 -15.08 14.84
CA GLY A 261 -11.54 -15.24 16.29
C GLY A 261 -12.32 -14.13 17.00
N ASN A 262 -11.88 -13.79 18.21
CA ASN A 262 -12.45 -12.73 19.02
C ASN A 262 -11.82 -11.37 18.71
N VAL A 263 -12.57 -10.30 18.95
CA VAL A 263 -12.01 -8.95 19.06
C VAL A 263 -11.56 -8.76 20.51
N ASP A 264 -10.25 -8.79 20.71
CA ASP A 264 -9.54 -8.73 22.00
C ASP A 264 -8.17 -8.03 21.84
N ASN A 265 -7.30 -8.09 22.85
CA ASN A 265 -5.97 -7.47 22.84
C ASN A 265 -5.08 -7.90 21.65
N SER A 266 -5.35 -9.05 21.04
CA SER A 266 -4.59 -9.53 19.87
C SER A 266 -5.05 -8.90 18.55
N THR A 267 -6.31 -8.44 18.50
CA THR A 267 -6.93 -7.84 17.32
C THR A 267 -7.03 -6.33 17.43
N GLY A 268 -7.21 -5.80 18.64
CA GLY A 268 -7.42 -4.38 18.90
C GLY A 268 -8.81 -3.90 18.46
N ASP A 269 -9.00 -2.59 18.46
CA ASP A 269 -10.18 -1.96 17.88
C ASP A 269 -10.13 -2.08 16.36
N ILE A 270 -11.30 -2.24 15.75
CA ILE A 270 -11.44 -2.41 14.31
C ILE A 270 -12.07 -1.15 13.75
N ASN A 271 -11.40 -0.51 12.79
CA ASN A 271 -11.98 0.56 11.99
C ASN A 271 -11.80 0.20 10.51
N PHE A 272 -12.91 -0.09 9.84
CA PHE A 272 -12.91 -0.58 8.47
C PHE A 272 -13.91 0.17 7.60
N VAL A 273 -13.49 0.58 6.40
CA VAL A 273 -14.34 1.34 5.47
C VAL A 273 -15.49 0.52 4.86
N GLY A 274 -15.34 -0.81 4.83
CA GLY A 274 -16.35 -1.74 4.30
C GLY A 274 -17.12 -2.50 5.38
N ASN A 275 -17.47 -3.75 5.09
CA ASN A 275 -18.23 -4.62 5.98
C ASN A 275 -17.31 -5.39 6.94
N VAL A 276 -17.76 -5.65 8.17
CA VAL A 276 -16.97 -6.41 9.16
C VAL A 276 -17.72 -7.67 9.57
N ILE A 277 -17.04 -8.81 9.49
CA ILE A 277 -17.55 -10.12 9.90
C ILE A 277 -16.69 -10.62 11.05
N ILE A 278 -17.31 -10.92 12.20
CA ILE A 278 -16.61 -11.42 13.38
C ILE A 278 -17.19 -12.81 13.71
N LYS A 279 -16.36 -13.85 13.54
CA LYS A 279 -16.77 -15.24 13.80
C LYS A 279 -16.82 -15.55 15.31
N GLY A 280 -16.01 -14.87 16.11
CA GLY A 280 -15.98 -15.00 17.57
C GLY A 280 -16.78 -13.92 18.31
N ASN A 281 -16.34 -13.64 19.53
CA ASN A 281 -16.93 -12.66 20.45
C ASN A 281 -16.29 -11.28 20.28
N VAL A 282 -17.00 -10.23 20.71
CA VAL A 282 -16.43 -8.89 20.89
C VAL A 282 -16.34 -8.62 22.39
N LEU A 283 -15.12 -8.58 22.92
CA LEU A 283 -14.89 -8.47 24.37
C LEU A 283 -15.04 -7.04 24.88
N THR A 284 -15.14 -6.92 26.20
CA THR A 284 -15.38 -5.65 26.88
C THR A 284 -14.28 -4.64 26.65
N GLY A 285 -14.70 -3.40 26.38
CA GLY A 285 -13.80 -2.27 26.16
C GLY A 285 -13.39 -2.06 24.70
N PHE A 286 -13.62 -3.04 23.81
CA PHE A 286 -13.27 -2.92 22.40
C PHE A 286 -14.33 -2.18 21.58
N SER A 287 -13.88 -1.55 20.50
CA SER A 287 -14.71 -0.85 19.53
C SER A 287 -14.57 -1.44 18.13
N VAL A 288 -15.70 -1.63 17.45
CA VAL A 288 -15.77 -2.05 16.05
C VAL A 288 -16.56 -1.00 15.27
N GLU A 289 -15.89 -0.31 14.35
CA GLU A 289 -16.47 0.68 13.46
C GLU A 289 -16.39 0.20 12.01
N ALA A 290 -17.53 0.17 11.33
CA ALA A 290 -17.66 -0.25 9.93
C ALA A 290 -18.34 0.84 9.08
N GLY A 291 -17.74 1.16 7.93
CA GLY A 291 -18.35 2.01 6.92
C GLY A 291 -19.49 1.32 6.16
N GLY A 292 -19.59 -0.01 6.26
CA GLY A 292 -20.73 -0.82 5.83
C GLY A 292 -21.52 -1.40 7.00
N TRP A 293 -21.86 -2.70 6.92
CA TRP A 293 -22.56 -3.43 7.99
C TRP A 293 -21.59 -4.23 8.88
N ILE A 294 -22.05 -4.61 10.07
CA ILE A 294 -21.33 -5.47 11.02
C ILE A 294 -22.13 -6.75 11.27
N GLU A 295 -21.50 -7.91 11.15
CA GLU A 295 -22.07 -9.21 11.51
C GLU A 295 -21.21 -9.91 12.56
N VAL A 296 -21.82 -10.32 13.67
CA VAL A 296 -21.16 -11.03 14.77
C VAL A 296 -21.83 -12.37 15.02
N TYR A 297 -21.05 -13.45 14.95
CA TYR A 297 -21.53 -14.81 15.21
C TYR A 297 -21.46 -15.20 16.70
N GLY A 298 -20.54 -14.61 17.45
CA GLY A 298 -20.42 -14.77 18.90
C GLY A 298 -21.29 -13.82 19.72
N VAL A 299 -20.90 -13.62 20.98
CA VAL A 299 -21.55 -12.71 21.93
C VAL A 299 -20.80 -11.38 21.96
N VAL A 300 -21.55 -10.28 22.11
CA VAL A 300 -20.98 -8.94 22.33
C VAL A 300 -21.06 -8.62 23.82
N GLU A 301 -19.91 -8.39 24.46
CA GLU A 301 -19.81 -8.18 25.90
C GLU A 301 -19.23 -6.80 26.17
N GLY A 302 -20.02 -5.85 26.67
CA GLY A 302 -19.51 -4.54 27.11
C GLY A 302 -18.74 -3.74 26.06
N ALA A 303 -18.99 -3.98 24.76
CA ALA A 303 -18.28 -3.40 23.63
C ALA A 303 -19.10 -2.33 22.91
N THR A 304 -18.43 -1.56 22.04
CA THR A 304 -19.07 -0.56 21.18
C THR A 304 -19.04 -1.00 19.73
N LEU A 305 -20.20 -1.10 19.09
CA LEU A 305 -20.30 -1.39 17.65
C LEU A 305 -20.97 -0.22 16.94
N LYS A 306 -20.34 0.29 15.88
CA LYS A 306 -20.88 1.37 15.05
C LYS A 306 -20.83 0.99 13.58
N ALA A 307 -21.99 0.99 12.92
CA ALA A 307 -22.12 0.69 11.51
C ALA A 307 -22.87 1.81 10.77
N LYS A 308 -22.38 2.20 9.60
CA LYS A 308 -23.18 3.04 8.69
C LYS A 308 -24.30 2.24 7.99
N GLY A 309 -24.19 0.91 7.96
CA GLY A 309 -25.22 -0.01 7.52
C GLY A 309 -25.96 -0.64 8.71
N ASP A 310 -26.21 -1.94 8.59
CA ASP A 310 -26.91 -2.76 9.58
C ASP A 310 -25.94 -3.37 10.61
N ILE A 311 -26.44 -3.73 11.79
CA ILE A 311 -25.72 -4.57 12.77
C ILE A 311 -26.52 -5.85 12.98
N ILE A 312 -25.89 -7.00 12.74
CA ILE A 312 -26.48 -8.32 12.86
C ILE A 312 -25.72 -9.11 13.93
N LEU A 313 -26.41 -9.44 15.02
CA LEU A 313 -25.91 -10.29 16.10
C LEU A 313 -26.65 -11.63 16.05
N HIS A 314 -25.95 -12.70 15.68
CA HIS A 314 -26.54 -14.05 15.64
C HIS A 314 -26.87 -14.61 17.02
N ARG A 315 -26.25 -14.04 18.06
CA ARG A 315 -26.55 -14.28 19.47
C ARG A 315 -27.13 -13.02 20.09
N GLY A 316 -26.42 -12.37 21.00
CA GLY A 316 -26.93 -11.23 21.71
C GLY A 316 -25.83 -10.41 22.35
N MET A 317 -26.27 -9.44 23.12
CA MET A 317 -25.40 -8.45 23.73
C MET A 317 -25.62 -8.41 25.24
N GLN A 318 -24.52 -8.43 25.99
CA GLN A 318 -24.47 -8.14 27.41
C GLN A 318 -23.65 -6.87 27.62
N GLY A 319 -24.34 -5.74 27.77
CA GLY A 319 -23.69 -4.43 27.73
C GLY A 319 -22.93 -4.05 28.99
N LEU A 320 -23.15 -4.70 30.14
CA LEU A 320 -22.52 -4.34 31.43
C LEU A 320 -22.61 -2.83 31.73
N MET A 321 -23.73 -2.19 31.33
CA MET A 321 -24.00 -0.73 31.40
C MET A 321 -23.10 0.18 30.53
N LYS A 322 -22.16 -0.38 29.76
CA LYS A 322 -21.25 0.37 28.88
C LYS A 322 -21.43 0.07 27.39
N GLY A 323 -21.99 -1.09 27.09
CA GLY A 323 -22.12 -1.58 25.73
C GLY A 323 -23.08 -0.70 24.91
N THR A 324 -22.66 -0.40 23.69
CA THR A 324 -23.37 0.51 22.80
C THR A 324 -23.43 -0.06 21.38
N LEU A 325 -24.63 -0.11 20.78
CA LEU A 325 -24.83 -0.43 19.36
C LEU A 325 -25.40 0.78 18.63
N ILE A 326 -24.73 1.21 17.56
CA ILE A 326 -25.17 2.33 16.73
C ILE A 326 -25.17 1.87 15.28
N ALA A 327 -26.35 1.77 14.68
CA ALA A 327 -26.53 1.45 13.27
C ALA A 327 -27.32 2.57 12.59
N ASN A 328 -26.86 3.09 11.45
CA ASN A 328 -27.73 3.94 10.63
C ASN A 328 -28.81 3.13 9.89
N GLY A 329 -28.61 1.80 9.77
CA GLY A 329 -29.59 0.85 9.28
C GLY A 329 -30.39 0.18 10.40
N ASN A 330 -30.57 -1.13 10.26
CA ASN A 330 -31.30 -1.99 11.17
C ASN A 330 -30.38 -2.62 12.22
N ILE A 331 -30.94 -3.02 13.37
CA ILE A 331 -30.26 -3.88 14.34
C ILE A 331 -31.04 -5.17 14.53
N VAL A 332 -30.38 -6.31 14.35
CA VAL A 332 -30.95 -7.65 14.57
C VAL A 332 -30.16 -8.36 15.67
N ALA A 333 -30.84 -8.85 16.70
CA ALA A 333 -30.22 -9.62 17.78
C ALA A 333 -31.19 -10.68 18.32
N LYS A 334 -30.73 -11.69 19.07
CA LYS A 334 -31.62 -12.56 19.85
C LYS A 334 -31.95 -11.94 21.20
N TYR A 335 -30.94 -11.45 21.92
CA TYR A 335 -31.17 -10.80 23.20
C TYR A 335 -30.26 -9.59 23.39
N ILE A 336 -30.77 -8.62 24.13
CA ILE A 336 -30.08 -7.38 24.46
C ILE A 336 -30.28 -7.13 25.95
N GLU A 337 -29.18 -6.96 26.67
CA GLU A 337 -29.21 -6.76 28.12
C GLU A 337 -28.28 -5.62 28.54
N ASN A 338 -28.71 -4.75 29.45
CA ASN A 338 -27.90 -3.67 30.05
C ASN A 338 -27.12 -2.83 29.02
N SER A 339 -27.77 -2.45 27.91
CA SER A 339 -27.13 -1.86 26.73
C SER A 339 -27.83 -0.60 26.22
N ASN A 340 -27.11 0.21 25.45
CA ASN A 340 -27.64 1.38 24.73
C ASN A 340 -27.67 1.12 23.23
N LEU A 341 -28.83 1.32 22.60
CA LEU A 341 -29.04 1.00 21.19
C LEU A 341 -29.66 2.16 20.45
N ILE A 342 -29.09 2.46 19.29
CA ILE A 342 -29.58 3.47 18.36
C ILE A 342 -29.58 2.84 16.96
N ALA A 343 -30.77 2.67 16.39
CA ALA A 343 -30.95 2.25 15.00
C ALA A 343 -31.62 3.37 14.19
N GLY A 344 -31.09 3.66 13.00
CA GLY A 344 -31.72 4.62 12.08
C GLY A 344 -33.03 4.08 11.50
N LYS A 345 -33.17 2.76 11.38
CA LYS A 345 -34.36 2.07 10.85
C LYS A 345 -35.01 1.17 11.91
N ASP A 346 -35.18 -0.12 11.62
CA ASP A 346 -35.92 -1.06 12.45
C ASP A 346 -34.99 -1.82 13.41
N ILE A 347 -35.54 -2.28 14.53
CA ILE A 347 -34.86 -3.18 15.46
C ILE A 347 -35.68 -4.46 15.59
N LYS A 348 -35.03 -5.60 15.37
CA LYS A 348 -35.62 -6.93 15.56
C LYS A 348 -34.88 -7.69 16.64
N CYS A 349 -35.59 -8.08 17.70
CA CYS A 349 -35.02 -8.84 18.81
C CYS A 349 -35.94 -9.97 19.29
N ASP A 350 -35.48 -10.88 20.14
CA ASP A 350 -36.39 -11.78 20.88
C ASP A 350 -36.67 -11.26 22.28
N VAL A 351 -35.66 -10.68 22.94
CA VAL A 351 -35.73 -10.22 24.34
C VAL A 351 -34.88 -8.96 24.55
N ILE A 352 -35.44 -7.96 25.23
CA ILE A 352 -34.74 -6.74 25.65
C ILE A 352 -34.89 -6.59 27.17
N MET A 353 -33.77 -6.44 27.86
CA MET A 353 -33.72 -6.34 29.33
C MET A 353 -32.87 -5.15 29.78
N HIS A 354 -33.40 -4.33 30.68
CA HIS A 354 -32.68 -3.23 31.34
C HIS A 354 -31.88 -2.33 30.38
N SER A 355 -32.46 -2.03 29.21
CA SER A 355 -31.74 -1.38 28.11
C SER A 355 -32.44 -0.11 27.66
N THR A 356 -31.68 0.80 27.05
CA THR A 356 -32.23 1.98 26.38
C THR A 356 -32.16 1.77 24.88
N VAL A 357 -33.32 1.72 24.23
CA VAL A 357 -33.46 1.38 22.81
C VAL A 357 -34.14 2.52 22.08
N GLN A 358 -33.54 2.95 20.97
CA GLN A 358 -34.09 3.98 20.09
C GLN A 358 -34.03 3.51 18.65
N CYS A 359 -35.15 3.57 17.93
CA CYS A 359 -35.22 3.24 16.52
C CYS A 359 -36.04 4.25 15.73
N GLY A 360 -35.58 4.60 14.53
CA GLY A 360 -36.29 5.49 13.59
C GLY A 360 -37.44 4.82 12.84
N GLY A 361 -37.60 3.49 12.97
CA GLY A 361 -38.66 2.72 12.34
C GLY A 361 -39.54 2.00 13.36
N LYS A 362 -39.57 0.68 13.27
CA LYS A 362 -40.34 -0.24 14.11
C LYS A 362 -39.42 -1.03 15.04
N LEU A 363 -39.89 -1.31 16.25
CA LEU A 363 -39.28 -2.24 17.18
C LEU A 363 -40.14 -3.51 17.25
N GLU A 364 -39.60 -4.63 16.78
CA GLU A 364 -40.30 -5.92 16.76
C GLU A 364 -39.59 -6.94 17.65
N LEU A 365 -40.31 -7.46 18.65
CA LEU A 365 -39.87 -8.60 19.45
C LEU A 365 -40.59 -9.88 19.03
N SER A 366 -39.99 -10.60 18.08
CA SER A 366 -40.61 -11.73 17.38
C SER A 366 -40.34 -13.11 18.00
N GLY A 367 -39.38 -13.21 18.92
CA GLY A 367 -38.97 -14.49 19.50
C GLY A 367 -40.04 -15.22 20.32
N ARG A 368 -39.69 -16.41 20.83
CA ARG A 368 -40.61 -17.24 21.64
C ARG A 368 -41.20 -16.47 22.81
N LYS A 369 -40.37 -15.69 23.53
CA LYS A 369 -40.80 -14.86 24.66
C LYS A 369 -41.26 -13.46 24.24
N GLY A 370 -40.67 -12.86 23.20
CA GLY A 370 -41.01 -11.52 22.70
C GLY A 370 -41.07 -10.47 23.82
N LEU A 371 -40.05 -10.42 24.68
CA LEU A 371 -40.11 -9.83 26.02
C LEU A 371 -39.37 -8.49 26.10
N ILE A 372 -40.01 -7.45 26.63
CA ILE A 372 -39.36 -6.19 27.04
C ILE A 372 -39.50 -6.03 28.55
N VAL A 373 -38.39 -5.95 29.29
CA VAL A 373 -38.39 -5.74 30.74
C VAL A 373 -37.33 -4.71 31.13
N GLY A 374 -37.75 -3.62 31.75
CA GLY A 374 -36.82 -2.66 32.34
C GLY A 374 -36.12 -1.77 31.31
N GLY A 375 -36.03 -0.49 31.64
CA GLY A 375 -35.42 0.52 30.77
C GLY A 375 -36.46 1.23 29.90
N ALA A 376 -36.03 1.72 28.75
CA ALA A 376 -36.85 2.54 27.86
C ALA A 376 -36.68 2.12 26.41
N ALA A 377 -37.80 1.81 25.73
CA ALA A 377 -37.84 1.48 24.32
C ALA A 377 -38.64 2.53 23.55
N ARG A 378 -38.01 3.14 22.55
CA ARG A 378 -38.55 4.22 21.75
C ARG A 378 -38.52 3.86 20.26
N ALA A 379 -39.65 4.00 19.58
CA ALA A 379 -39.75 3.76 18.15
C ALA A 379 -40.55 4.88 17.48
N LEU A 380 -40.23 5.25 16.25
CA LEU A 380 -41.03 6.25 15.53
C LEU A 380 -42.43 5.71 15.22
N LYS A 381 -42.52 4.50 14.64
CA LYS A 381 -43.75 3.98 14.04
C LYS A 381 -44.51 3.02 14.96
N GLU A 382 -43.86 1.98 15.45
CA GLU A 382 -44.55 0.88 16.11
C GLU A 382 -43.63 0.11 17.06
N ILE A 383 -44.16 -0.32 18.21
CA ILE A 383 -43.53 -1.32 19.07
C ILE A 383 -44.42 -2.56 19.11
N LYS A 384 -43.92 -3.70 18.65
CA LYS A 384 -44.61 -5.00 18.70
C LYS A 384 -43.85 -5.92 19.67
N ALA A 385 -44.52 -6.36 20.72
CA ALA A 385 -43.97 -7.29 21.70
C ALA A 385 -45.01 -8.35 22.10
N LYS A 386 -44.56 -9.47 22.67
CA LYS A 386 -45.47 -10.45 23.28
C LYS A 386 -45.70 -10.15 24.75
N THR A 387 -44.66 -9.82 25.48
CA THR A 387 -44.75 -9.54 26.92
C THR A 387 -43.98 -8.27 27.24
N VAL A 388 -44.62 -7.38 28.02
CA VAL A 388 -44.04 -6.11 28.43
C VAL A 388 -44.11 -5.99 29.95
N GLY A 389 -42.99 -5.62 30.56
CA GLY A 389 -42.85 -5.51 32.01
C GLY A 389 -42.67 -6.87 32.69
N SER A 390 -42.63 -6.85 34.03
CA SER A 390 -42.47 -8.04 34.85
C SER A 390 -43.52 -8.09 35.96
N PRO A 391 -43.83 -9.27 36.52
CA PRO A 391 -44.69 -9.40 37.70
C PRO A 391 -44.20 -8.61 38.93
N MET A 392 -42.90 -8.30 38.98
CA MET A 392 -42.28 -7.50 40.04
C MET A 392 -42.39 -5.98 39.80
N SER A 393 -43.26 -5.57 38.86
CA SER A 393 -43.50 -4.17 38.49
C SER A 393 -42.23 -3.39 38.09
N THR A 394 -41.32 -4.06 37.37
CA THR A 394 -40.10 -3.41 36.87
C THR A 394 -40.46 -2.25 35.93
N VAL A 395 -39.96 -1.05 36.26
CA VAL A 395 -40.21 0.17 35.48
C VAL A 395 -39.79 -0.02 34.03
N THR A 396 -40.77 -0.02 33.14
CA THR A 396 -40.59 -0.25 31.70
C THR A 396 -41.28 0.88 30.94
N GLU A 397 -40.53 1.68 30.20
CA GLU A 397 -41.08 2.77 29.37
C GLU A 397 -41.14 2.34 27.91
N LEU A 398 -42.33 2.42 27.31
CA LEU A 398 -42.54 2.29 25.87
C LEU A 398 -43.02 3.61 25.30
N GLU A 399 -42.40 4.05 24.21
CA GLU A 399 -42.72 5.32 23.58
C GLU A 399 -42.80 5.20 22.06
N VAL A 400 -43.87 5.72 21.47
CA VAL A 400 -44.03 5.79 20.01
C VAL A 400 -44.59 7.13 19.51
N GLY A 401 -44.40 7.40 18.21
CA GLY A 401 -45.05 8.53 17.52
C GLY A 401 -44.29 9.85 17.57
N ILE A 402 -43.03 9.85 18.03
CA ILE A 402 -42.13 11.01 17.93
C ILE A 402 -40.76 10.50 17.51
N ASP A 403 -40.12 11.13 16.52
CA ASP A 403 -38.75 10.83 16.16
C ASP A 403 -37.81 11.03 17.37
N PRO A 404 -37.04 10.00 17.79
CA PRO A 404 -36.10 10.12 18.89
C PRO A 404 -35.09 11.27 18.75
N ASN A 405 -34.67 11.59 17.53
CA ASN A 405 -33.77 12.71 17.20
C ASN A 405 -34.48 14.05 17.35
N LEU A 406 -35.71 14.18 16.85
CA LEU A 406 -36.53 15.39 17.07
C LEU A 406 -36.76 15.61 18.57
N ARG A 407 -37.07 14.56 19.33
CA ARG A 407 -37.22 14.66 20.79
C ARG A 407 -35.93 15.06 21.49
N LYS A 408 -34.78 14.55 21.03
CA LYS A 408 -33.46 14.94 21.56
C LYS A 408 -33.18 16.40 21.27
N ARG A 409 -33.44 16.87 20.04
CA ARG A 409 -33.33 18.28 19.66
C ARG A 409 -34.29 19.15 20.49
N TYR A 410 -35.53 18.73 20.65
CA TYR A 410 -36.53 19.42 21.48
C TYR A 410 -36.09 19.57 22.94
N LYS A 411 -35.56 18.50 23.55
CA LYS A 411 -34.99 18.56 24.91
C LYS A 411 -33.77 19.48 24.98
N GLN A 412 -32.94 19.50 23.95
CA GLN A 412 -31.77 20.35 23.87
C GLN A 412 -32.17 21.83 23.73
N LEU A 413 -33.06 22.16 22.80
CA LEU A 413 -33.64 23.50 22.64
C LEU A 413 -34.29 23.98 23.94
N LYS A 414 -35.05 23.13 24.63
CA LYS A 414 -35.65 23.46 25.93
C LYS A 414 -34.61 23.85 26.99
N LYS A 415 -33.47 23.15 27.03
CA LYS A 415 -32.35 23.48 27.93
C LYS A 415 -31.66 24.78 27.51
N GLU A 416 -31.44 24.98 26.22
CA GLU A 416 -30.80 26.19 25.67
C GLU A 416 -31.67 27.44 25.93
N ILE A 417 -32.98 27.34 25.71
CA ILE A 417 -33.96 28.40 26.03
C ILE A 417 -33.89 28.75 27.51
N ALA A 418 -33.95 27.76 28.40
CA ALA A 418 -33.91 28.00 29.85
C ALA A 418 -32.60 28.68 30.30
N ALA A 419 -31.46 28.31 29.70
CA ALA A 419 -30.17 28.94 29.99
C ALA A 419 -30.13 30.41 29.54
N ILE A 420 -30.62 30.71 28.34
CA ILE A 420 -30.65 32.09 27.82
C ILE A 420 -31.64 32.96 28.60
N GLU A 421 -32.79 32.42 29.02
CA GLU A 421 -33.73 33.13 29.89
C GLU A 421 -33.08 33.50 31.24
N ASP A 422 -32.27 32.61 31.83
CA ASP A 422 -31.51 32.91 33.05
C ASP A 422 -30.43 34.00 32.82
N ASP A 423 -29.73 33.96 31.68
CA ASP A 423 -28.73 34.99 31.35
C ASP A 423 -29.36 36.36 31.05
N ILE A 424 -30.53 36.39 30.41
CA ILE A 424 -31.31 37.62 30.24
C ILE A 424 -31.71 38.18 31.62
N LYS A 425 -32.14 37.31 32.55
CA LYS A 425 -32.48 37.73 33.91
C LYS A 425 -31.30 38.33 34.66
N LYS A 426 -30.09 37.76 34.53
CA LYS A 426 -28.85 38.33 35.11
C LYS A 426 -28.51 39.67 34.47
N ALA A 427 -28.63 39.78 33.14
CA ALA A 427 -28.40 41.04 32.44
C ALA A 427 -29.40 42.11 32.88
N ASP A 428 -30.67 41.75 33.10
CA ASP A 428 -31.70 42.64 33.62
C ASP A 428 -31.41 43.12 35.04
N GLN A 429 -30.98 42.23 35.93
CA GLN A 429 -30.55 42.60 37.28
C GLN A 429 -29.37 43.58 37.26
N ALA A 430 -28.39 43.35 36.39
CA ALA A 430 -27.25 44.25 36.22
C ALA A 430 -27.70 45.63 35.67
N ILE A 431 -28.58 45.65 34.67
CA ILE A 431 -29.15 46.89 34.13
C ILE A 431 -29.94 47.64 35.20
N GLU A 432 -30.75 46.95 36.01
CA GLU A 432 -31.51 47.55 37.10
C GLU A 432 -30.60 48.12 38.19
N MET A 433 -29.52 47.43 38.53
CA MET A 433 -28.47 47.93 39.43
C MET A 433 -27.81 49.20 38.87
N PHE A 434 -27.48 49.22 37.57
CA PHE A 434 -26.93 50.42 36.93
C PHE A 434 -27.93 51.58 36.89
N LYS A 435 -29.22 51.32 36.64
CA LYS A 435 -30.29 52.34 36.72
C LYS A 435 -30.47 52.91 38.13
N LYS A 436 -30.39 52.06 39.17
CA LYS A 436 -30.39 52.53 40.57
C LYS A 436 -29.18 53.41 40.86
N LEU A 437 -27.99 53.03 40.39
CA LEU A 437 -26.79 53.86 40.52
C LEU A 437 -26.87 55.20 39.75
N GLU A 438 -27.58 55.21 38.63
CA GLU A 438 -27.89 56.42 37.85
C GLU A 438 -28.82 57.37 38.63
N SER A 439 -29.90 56.86 39.23
CA SER A 439 -30.82 57.66 40.07
C SER A 439 -30.15 58.25 41.32
N LEU A 440 -29.08 57.62 41.82
CA LEU A 440 -28.27 58.10 42.95
C LEU A 440 -27.13 59.03 42.51
N ASN A 441 -27.03 59.36 41.22
CA ASN A 441 -25.99 60.20 40.63
C ASN A 441 -24.54 59.66 40.83
N ARG A 442 -24.38 58.34 40.97
CA ARG A 442 -23.10 57.64 41.24
C ARG A 442 -22.53 56.88 40.02
N LEU A 443 -22.99 57.23 38.82
CA LEU A 443 -22.64 56.56 37.57
C LEU A 443 -21.44 57.27 36.91
N ASN A 444 -20.28 56.61 36.82
CA ASN A 444 -19.08 57.12 36.14
C ASN A 444 -19.00 56.64 34.67
N ASN A 445 -18.10 57.22 33.88
CA ASN A 445 -17.95 56.87 32.45
C ASN A 445 -17.65 55.38 32.21
N GLY A 446 -16.87 54.73 33.07
CA GLY A 446 -16.62 53.29 32.99
C GLY A 446 -17.87 52.44 33.22
N LYS A 447 -18.72 52.80 34.19
CA LYS A 447 -20.00 52.11 34.47
C LYS A 447 -21.04 52.35 33.37
N ARG A 448 -21.06 53.52 32.72
CA ARG A 448 -21.90 53.77 31.54
C ARG A 448 -21.55 52.82 30.38
N ILE A 449 -20.26 52.58 30.13
CA ILE A 449 -19.81 51.63 29.11
C ILE A 449 -20.26 50.20 29.46
N MET A 450 -20.15 49.80 30.74
CA MET A 450 -20.62 48.49 31.20
C MET A 450 -22.13 48.32 31.09
N MET A 451 -22.92 49.36 31.41
CA MET A 451 -24.37 49.38 31.23
C MET A 451 -24.76 49.25 29.75
N MET A 452 -24.10 49.99 28.86
CA MET A 452 -24.31 49.88 27.42
C MET A 452 -23.94 48.48 26.89
N LYS A 453 -22.87 47.87 27.42
CA LYS A 453 -22.50 46.49 27.09
C LYS A 453 -23.58 45.51 27.56
N ALA A 454 -24.09 45.66 28.78
CA ALA A 454 -25.18 44.82 29.31
C ALA A 454 -26.47 44.96 28.49
N LEU A 455 -26.83 46.17 28.06
CA LEU A 455 -27.97 46.42 27.17
C LEU A 455 -27.78 45.75 25.79
N LYS A 456 -26.60 45.87 25.19
CA LYS A 456 -26.28 45.19 23.93
C LYS A 456 -26.34 43.67 24.07
N THR A 457 -25.77 43.12 25.14
CA THR A 457 -25.83 41.69 25.45
C THR A 457 -27.27 41.23 25.64
N LYS A 458 -28.11 42.00 26.36
CA LYS A 458 -29.53 41.69 26.52
C LYS A 458 -30.24 41.63 25.17
N ILE A 459 -30.10 42.66 24.33
CA ILE A 459 -30.74 42.69 23.00
C ILE A 459 -30.30 41.50 22.15
N PHE A 460 -29.01 41.18 22.15
CA PHE A 460 -28.47 40.02 21.44
C PHE A 460 -29.07 38.70 21.94
N LEU A 461 -29.08 38.49 23.27
CA LEU A 461 -29.67 37.29 23.88
C LEU A 461 -31.18 37.21 23.67
N SER A 462 -31.91 38.32 23.70
CA SER A 462 -33.36 38.35 23.45
C SER A 462 -33.70 38.01 22.00
N ASN A 463 -32.91 38.47 21.03
CA ASN A 463 -33.08 38.05 19.64
C ASN A 463 -32.81 36.55 19.48
N LYS A 464 -31.69 36.06 20.04
CA LYS A 464 -31.37 34.62 20.04
C LYS A 464 -32.45 33.78 20.70
N LEU A 465 -33.04 34.25 21.80
CA LEU A 465 -34.15 33.58 22.48
C LEU A 465 -35.37 33.49 21.58
N LYS A 466 -35.69 34.55 20.83
CA LYS A 466 -36.80 34.57 19.88
C LYS A 466 -36.60 33.54 18.77
N ASP A 467 -35.39 33.47 18.21
CA ASP A 467 -35.05 32.50 17.15
C ASP A 467 -35.17 31.06 17.67
N LEU A 468 -34.63 30.78 18.86
CA LEU A 468 -34.72 29.44 19.48
C LEU A 468 -36.16 29.06 19.86
N LYS A 469 -36.98 30.02 20.32
CA LYS A 469 -38.40 29.77 20.61
C LYS A 469 -39.16 29.42 19.33
N LYS A 470 -38.86 30.09 18.21
CA LYS A 470 -39.45 29.76 16.91
C LYS A 470 -39.05 28.35 16.46
N GLU A 471 -37.77 27.99 16.55
CA GLU A 471 -37.32 26.63 16.24
C GLU A 471 -37.98 25.59 17.17
N PHE A 472 -38.16 25.93 18.45
CA PHE A 472 -38.81 25.05 19.42
C PHE A 472 -40.30 24.81 19.11
N GLU A 473 -41.03 25.83 18.66
CA GLU A 473 -42.42 25.69 18.18
C GLU A 473 -42.46 24.85 16.91
N GLU A 474 -41.63 25.13 15.90
CA GLU A 474 -41.56 24.37 14.65
C GLU A 474 -41.26 22.88 14.87
N VAL A 475 -40.28 22.56 15.72
CA VAL A 475 -39.96 21.16 16.08
C VAL A 475 -41.09 20.51 16.89
N GLY A 476 -41.82 21.30 17.69
CA GLY A 476 -42.98 20.84 18.43
C GLY A 476 -44.13 20.43 17.52
N ASP A 477 -44.45 21.25 16.52
CA ASP A 477 -45.54 21.02 15.58
C ASP A 477 -45.29 19.78 14.71
N ILE A 478 -44.06 19.59 14.23
CA ILE A 478 -43.66 18.39 13.46
C ILE A 478 -43.84 17.12 14.31
N ALA A 479 -43.54 17.19 15.61
CA ALA A 479 -43.72 16.06 16.52
C ALA A 479 -45.20 15.73 16.80
N GLU A 480 -46.12 16.68 16.60
CA GLU A 480 -47.56 16.46 16.77
C GLU A 480 -48.26 15.92 15.51
N GLU A 481 -47.74 16.21 14.31
CA GLU A 481 -48.29 15.70 13.05
C GLU A 481 -47.98 14.20 12.81
N GLU A 482 -46.88 13.67 13.35
CA GLU A 482 -46.43 12.28 13.12
C GLU A 482 -47.07 11.20 14.04
N VAL A 483 -48.16 11.54 14.75
CA VAL A 483 -48.66 10.83 15.94
C VAL A 483 -49.42 9.50 15.66
N ARG A 484 -49.16 8.82 14.54
CA ARG A 484 -49.80 7.52 14.22
C ARG A 484 -49.09 6.30 14.82
N GLY A 485 -48.33 6.50 15.90
CA GLY A 485 -47.64 5.43 16.60
C GLY A 485 -48.59 4.45 17.27
N LYS A 486 -48.30 3.14 17.17
CA LYS A 486 -49.04 2.07 17.87
C LYS A 486 -48.10 1.20 18.70
N ILE A 487 -48.59 0.73 19.85
CA ILE A 487 -47.89 -0.29 20.66
C ILE A 487 -48.77 -1.53 20.74
N LYS A 488 -48.31 -2.64 20.18
CA LYS A 488 -49.03 -3.91 20.11
C LYS A 488 -48.40 -4.91 21.08
N VAL A 489 -49.19 -5.41 22.03
CA VAL A 489 -48.75 -6.41 23.02
C VAL A 489 -49.61 -7.67 22.91
N TYR A 490 -49.00 -8.77 22.48
CA TYR A 490 -49.74 -10.00 22.17
C TYR A 490 -50.24 -10.74 23.43
N ASN A 491 -49.41 -10.97 24.46
CA ASN A 491 -49.81 -11.72 25.65
C ASN A 491 -50.27 -10.80 26.78
N ILE A 492 -49.33 -10.08 27.40
CA ILE A 492 -49.57 -9.36 28.65
C ILE A 492 -48.65 -8.16 28.79
N THR A 493 -49.22 -7.07 29.30
CA THR A 493 -48.52 -5.91 29.83
C THR A 493 -48.70 -5.88 31.34
N TYR A 494 -47.59 -5.95 32.07
CA TYR A 494 -47.58 -5.96 33.53
C TYR A 494 -47.62 -4.53 34.10
N PRO A 495 -48.07 -4.38 35.37
CA PRO A 495 -47.96 -3.15 36.14
C PRO A 495 -46.55 -2.57 36.16
N GLY A 496 -46.44 -1.26 36.36
CA GLY A 496 -45.15 -0.55 36.31
C GLY A 496 -44.68 -0.22 34.89
N THR A 497 -45.47 -0.59 33.87
CA THR A 497 -45.26 -0.15 32.49
C THR A 497 -45.81 1.25 32.27
N ARG A 498 -45.00 2.13 31.68
CA ARG A 498 -45.38 3.46 31.22
C ARG A 498 -45.46 3.47 29.70
N ILE A 499 -46.63 3.80 29.17
CA ILE A 499 -46.90 3.85 27.74
C ILE A 499 -47.02 5.32 27.34
N ILE A 500 -46.24 5.73 26.34
CA ILE A 500 -46.20 7.11 25.84
C ILE A 500 -46.47 7.05 24.34
N ILE A 501 -47.46 7.80 23.87
CA ILE A 501 -47.79 7.91 22.44
C ILE A 501 -47.95 9.38 22.12
N GLY A 502 -46.99 9.95 21.38
CA GLY A 502 -46.92 11.39 21.17
C GLY A 502 -46.81 12.15 22.51
N SER A 503 -47.74 13.08 22.74
CA SER A 503 -47.86 13.87 23.97
C SER A 503 -48.63 13.17 25.11
N SER A 504 -49.29 12.04 24.85
CA SER A 504 -50.14 11.36 25.83
C SER A 504 -49.37 10.28 26.60
N MET A 505 -49.77 10.03 27.84
CA MET A 505 -49.11 9.07 28.73
C MET A 505 -50.14 8.24 29.51
N LEU A 506 -49.90 6.93 29.61
CA LEU A 506 -50.70 5.98 30.37
C LEU A 506 -49.80 5.17 31.32
N TYR A 507 -50.20 5.08 32.58
CA TYR A 507 -49.57 4.22 33.58
C TYR A 507 -50.37 2.94 33.73
N VAL A 508 -49.75 1.80 33.44
CA VAL A 508 -50.38 0.49 33.62
C VAL A 508 -50.32 0.11 35.09
N LYS A 509 -51.49 0.01 35.73
CA LYS A 509 -51.65 -0.33 37.15
C LYS A 509 -52.01 -1.80 37.36
N ASP A 510 -52.72 -2.39 36.41
CA ASP A 510 -53.19 -3.78 36.43
C ASP A 510 -52.71 -4.53 35.19
N ASN A 511 -52.75 -5.85 35.23
CA ASN A 511 -52.39 -6.68 34.08
C ASN A 511 -53.36 -6.43 32.91
N ILE A 512 -52.82 -6.06 31.75
CA ILE A 512 -53.59 -5.88 30.51
C ILE A 512 -53.19 -7.00 29.54
N MET A 513 -54.15 -7.78 29.07
CA MET A 513 -53.92 -8.88 28.14
C MET A 513 -54.36 -8.51 26.71
N HIS A 514 -53.68 -9.04 25.70
CA HIS A 514 -54.05 -8.94 24.27
C HIS A 514 -54.45 -7.52 23.81
N ALA A 515 -53.54 -6.55 23.98
CA ALA A 515 -53.87 -5.14 23.82
C ALA A 515 -53.08 -4.45 22.70
N THR A 516 -53.77 -3.54 22.00
CA THR A 516 -53.18 -2.51 21.16
C THR A 516 -53.39 -1.16 21.83
N PHE A 517 -52.31 -0.46 22.15
CA PHE A 517 -52.35 0.91 22.65
C PHE A 517 -52.20 1.88 21.49
N TYR A 518 -53.13 2.82 21.38
CA TYR A 518 -53.13 3.86 20.36
C TYR A 518 -53.65 5.18 20.96
N LYS A 519 -53.24 6.30 20.38
CA LYS A 519 -53.71 7.62 20.79
C LYS A 519 -55.02 7.94 20.09
N ASP A 520 -56.01 8.41 20.86
CA ASP A 520 -57.29 8.91 20.37
C ASP A 520 -57.60 10.23 21.08
N GLY A 521 -57.44 11.35 20.36
CA GLY A 521 -57.50 12.68 20.95
C GLY A 521 -56.33 12.93 21.91
N ALA A 522 -56.65 13.32 23.15
CA ALA A 522 -55.67 13.59 24.20
C ALA A 522 -55.29 12.36 25.05
N ASP A 523 -56.03 11.26 24.90
CA ASP A 523 -55.89 10.06 25.74
C ASP A 523 -55.33 8.86 24.96
N ILE A 524 -54.76 7.91 25.70
CA ILE A 524 -54.36 6.61 25.16
C ILE A 524 -55.50 5.63 25.40
N LYS A 525 -56.04 5.05 24.32
CA LYS A 525 -57.06 4.00 24.38
C LYS A 525 -56.45 2.61 24.20
N ILE A 526 -57.14 1.62 24.74
CA ILE A 526 -56.78 0.21 24.67
C ILE A 526 -57.78 -0.45 23.72
N GLY A 527 -57.28 -0.93 22.58
CA GLY A 527 -58.02 -1.73 21.61
C GLY A 527 -57.63 -3.20 21.66
N VAL A 528 -58.35 -4.00 20.87
CA VAL A 528 -58.03 -5.43 20.66
C VAL A 528 -56.70 -5.55 19.92
N TYR A 529 -55.96 -6.62 20.20
CA TYR A 529 -54.78 -6.97 19.41
C TYR A 529 -55.15 -7.24 17.95
N GLU A 530 -54.54 -6.49 17.03
CA GLU A 530 -54.64 -6.71 15.57
C GLU A 530 -53.23 -6.99 15.05
N ASP A 531 -53.05 -8.06 14.28
CA ASP A 531 -51.71 -8.52 13.87
C ASP A 531 -50.95 -7.54 12.97
#